data_AF-A0A1S4D2P4-F1
#
_entry.id   AF-A0A1S4D2P4-F1
#
_cell.length_a   1.000
_cell.length_b   1.000
_cell.length_c   1.000
_cell.angle_alpha   90.00
_cell.angle_beta   90.00
_cell.angle_gamma   90.00
#
_symmetry.space_group_name_H-M   'P 1'
#
loop_
_entity.id
_entity.type
_entity.pdbx_description
1 polymer ?
#
loop_
_entity_poly.entity_id
_entity_poly.type
_entity_poly.pdbx_seq_one_letter_code
_entity_poly.pdbx_strand_id
1 'polypeptide(L)'
;MNSSCICILQEIQTFPDGCQECLLKWFQVYVDDIIFGSANPLLCKEFSMLMQSEFEMSMMGELTFFLGLQIQQSEEGTFIFQTKYTKELIKKSGMSNAKAIGTPMFPTTNLDKDEKGNPVDEIKYHGMIGSLLYLIASRPYIMFKICKCARFQSAPMESHLTAVTRKTGKAPVACVNYWENP
;
A
#
# COMPACT_ATOMS: atom_id res chain seq x y z
N MET A 1 25.55 10.16 11.73
CA MET A 1 24.61 10.14 10.60
C MET A 1 23.53 11.12 11.00
N ASN A 2 23.48 12.28 10.34
CA ASN A 2 22.50 13.32 10.67
C ASN A 2 21.14 12.82 10.16
N SER A 3 20.34 12.26 11.05
CA SER A 3 18.94 11.96 10.78
C SER A 3 18.19 13.29 10.78
N SER A 4 18.07 13.91 9.61
CA SER A 4 17.24 15.09 9.43
C SER A 4 15.79 14.65 9.36
N CYS A 5 15.00 15.02 10.37
CA CYS A 5 13.57 14.75 10.38
C CYS A 5 12.87 15.50 9.24
N ILE A 6 11.78 14.96 8.70
CA ILE A 6 11.00 15.57 7.62
C ILE A 6 9.59 15.87 8.12
N CYS A 7 9.17 17.14 8.08
CA CYS A 7 7.78 17.50 8.31
C CYS A 7 7.08 17.67 6.96
N ILE A 8 5.99 16.94 6.77
CA ILE A 8 5.14 17.00 5.59
C ILE A 8 3.79 17.59 5.97
N LEU A 9 3.34 18.59 5.21
CA LEU A 9 2.08 19.26 5.46
C LEU A 9 1.02 18.77 4.47
N GLN A 10 -0.13 18.36 4.99
CA GLN A 10 -1.30 18.01 4.20
C GLN A 10 -2.38 19.09 4.37
N GLU A 11 -2.77 19.73 3.27
CA GLU A 11 -4.00 20.52 3.23
C GLU A 11 -5.18 19.54 3.02
N ILE A 12 -6.14 19.54 3.96
CA ILE A 12 -7.31 18.66 3.89
C ILE A 12 -8.42 19.41 3.13
N GLN A 13 -8.86 18.88 2.00
CA GLN A 13 -10.05 19.39 1.31
C GLN A 13 -11.30 19.09 2.15
N THR A 14 -12.04 20.14 2.46
CA THR A 14 -13.32 20.06 3.19
C THR A 14 -14.41 19.49 2.29
N PHE A 15 -15.16 18.49 2.78
CA PHE A 15 -16.33 17.95 2.09
C PHE A 15 -17.44 19.03 1.93
N PRO A 16 -18.30 18.95 0.89
CA PRO A 16 -19.27 20.00 0.56
C PRO A 16 -20.40 20.23 1.58
N ASP A 17 -20.47 19.42 2.64
CA ASP A 17 -21.55 19.47 3.61
C ASP A 17 -21.25 20.46 4.75
N GLY A 18 -21.23 21.76 4.42
CA GLY A 18 -21.68 22.91 5.23
C GLY A 18 -21.28 23.06 6.71
N CYS A 19 -20.46 22.20 7.30
CA CYS A 19 -20.12 22.25 8.72
C CYS A 19 -18.81 23.03 8.88
N GLN A 20 -18.94 24.34 9.12
CA GLN A 20 -17.82 25.27 9.33
C GLN A 20 -16.99 25.00 10.61
N GLU A 21 -17.28 23.94 11.37
CA GLU A 21 -16.58 23.61 12.63
C GLU A 21 -15.81 22.29 12.63
N CYS A 22 -15.72 21.58 11.50
CA CYS A 22 -14.85 20.40 11.40
C CYS A 22 -13.37 20.82 11.25
N LEU A 23 -12.77 21.32 12.34
CA LEU A 23 -11.33 21.50 12.51
C LEU A 23 -10.63 20.13 12.57
N LEU A 24 -10.65 19.37 11.47
CA LEU A 24 -9.93 18.11 11.39
C LEU A 24 -8.43 18.44 11.39
N LYS A 25 -7.77 18.09 12.49
CA LYS A 25 -6.32 18.13 12.65
C LYS A 25 -5.87 16.71 12.94
N TRP A 26 -4.86 16.24 12.24
CA TRP A 26 -4.25 14.96 12.53
C TRP A 26 -2.75 15.08 12.37
N PHE A 27 -2.03 14.30 13.17
CA PHE A 27 -0.60 14.18 13.06
C PHE A 27 -0.25 12.70 13.07
N GLN A 28 0.74 12.33 12.27
CA GLN A 28 1.28 10.98 12.19
C GLN A 28 2.79 11.08 12.29
N VAL A 29 3.37 10.25 13.15
CA VAL A 29 4.83 10.15 13.31
C VAL A 29 5.26 8.77 12.86
N TYR A 30 6.23 8.71 11.96
CA TYR A 30 6.86 7.49 11.52
C TYR A 30 8.38 7.66 11.50
N VAL A 31 9.06 7.08 12.51
CA VAL A 31 10.52 7.21 12.67
C VAL A 31 10.92 8.69 12.65
N ASP A 32 11.57 9.15 11.57
CA ASP A 32 12.06 10.53 11.40
C ASP A 32 11.07 11.43 10.63
N ASP A 33 9.97 10.87 10.11
CA ASP A 33 8.97 11.58 9.32
C ASP A 33 7.75 11.96 10.17
N ILE A 34 7.34 13.23 10.09
CA ILE A 34 6.14 13.75 10.73
C ILE A 34 5.21 14.26 9.62
N ILE A 35 3.98 13.74 9.58
CA ILE A 35 2.93 14.26 8.72
C ILE A 35 1.94 15.02 9.60
N PHE A 36 1.67 16.27 9.24
CA PHE A 36 0.67 17.09 9.90
C PHE A 36 -0.35 17.57 8.87
N GLY A 37 -1.63 17.27 9.13
CA GLY A 37 -2.74 17.67 8.29
C GLY A 37 -3.70 18.61 9.01
N SER A 38 -4.13 19.68 8.33
CA SER A 38 -5.14 20.61 8.84
C SER A 38 -5.95 21.22 7.69
N ALA A 39 -7.24 21.49 7.94
CA ALA A 39 -8.09 22.25 7.02
C ALA A 39 -7.76 23.76 6.98
N ASN A 40 -6.97 24.25 7.94
CA ASN A 40 -6.48 25.63 7.96
C ASN A 40 -4.97 25.65 7.61
N PRO A 41 -4.57 26.25 6.47
CA PRO A 41 -3.17 26.30 6.04
C PRO A 41 -2.27 27.14 6.96
N LEU A 42 -2.83 28.12 7.69
CA LEU A 42 -2.08 28.89 8.69
C LEU A 42 -1.60 27.98 9.82
N LEU A 43 -2.41 27.01 10.25
CA LEU A 43 -2.01 26.06 11.29
C LEU A 43 -0.88 25.14 10.81
N CYS A 44 -0.91 24.71 9.54
CA CYS A 44 0.20 23.95 8.95
C CYS A 44 1.49 24.78 8.96
N LYS A 45 1.40 26.09 8.67
CA LYS A 45 2.53 27.02 8.71
C LYS A 45 3.05 27.28 10.12
N GLU A 46 2.17 27.49 11.09
CA GLU A 46 2.54 27.69 12.50
C GLU A 46 3.19 26.44 13.09
N PHE A 47 2.59 25.27 12.84
CA PHE A 47 3.13 23.98 13.30
C PHE A 47 4.53 23.72 12.70
N SER A 48 4.69 23.94 11.40
CA SER A 48 6.00 23.78 10.75
C SER A 48 7.07 24.73 11.28
N MET A 49 6.71 25.98 11.59
CA MET A 49 7.65 26.93 12.20
C MET A 49 8.07 26.49 13.61
N LEU A 50 7.10 26.07 14.42
CA LEU A 50 7.36 25.57 15.78
C LEU A 50 8.27 24.33 15.76
N MET A 51 8.00 23.39 14.86
CA MET A 51 8.77 22.15 14.81
C MET A 51 10.20 22.40 14.31
N GLN A 52 10.40 23.31 13.35
CA GLN A 52 11.75 23.73 12.91
C GLN A 52 12.52 24.53 13.96
N SER A 53 11.84 25.24 14.87
CA SER A 53 12.53 25.97 15.94
C SER A 53 13.01 25.04 17.06
N GLU A 54 12.29 23.94 17.31
CA GLU A 54 12.62 22.97 18.37
C GLU A 54 13.50 21.81 17.88
N PHE A 55 13.43 21.44 16.60
CA PHE A 55 14.12 20.28 16.04
C PHE A 55 14.88 20.60 14.75
N GLU A 56 16.05 19.98 14.56
CA GLU A 56 16.79 20.02 13.29
C GLU A 56 16.05 19.21 12.22
N MET A 57 15.09 19.85 11.56
CA MET A 57 14.23 19.21 10.57
C MET A 57 14.04 20.04 9.32
N SER A 58 13.73 19.36 8.22
CA SER A 58 13.44 19.97 6.93
C SER A 58 11.95 19.89 6.60
N MET A 59 11.46 20.93 5.92
CA MET A 59 10.09 20.94 5.40
C MET A 59 10.07 20.34 4.00
N MET A 60 9.35 19.23 3.84
CA MET A 60 8.90 18.76 2.52
C MET A 60 7.46 19.23 2.38
N GLY A 61 7.21 20.25 1.57
CA GLY A 61 5.91 20.93 1.43
C GLY A 61 4.69 20.00 1.38
N GLU A 62 4.16 19.74 0.19
CA GLU A 62 2.98 18.87 0.02
C GLU A 62 3.38 17.38 -0.01
N LEU A 63 2.49 16.53 0.52
CA LEU A 63 2.73 15.10 0.63
C LEU A 63 2.62 14.39 -0.72
N THR A 64 3.77 14.16 -1.37
CA THR A 64 3.83 13.45 -2.67
C THR A 64 4.24 11.99 -2.56
N PHE A 65 4.96 11.62 -1.50
CA PHE A 65 5.41 10.25 -1.24
C PHE A 65 5.48 9.97 0.27
N PHE A 66 4.99 8.81 0.70
CA PHE A 66 5.17 8.33 2.08
C PHE A 66 5.21 6.81 2.15
N LEU A 67 6.20 6.24 2.85
CA LEU A 67 6.37 4.79 3.03
C LEU A 67 6.41 3.97 1.73
N GLY A 68 6.67 4.58 0.57
CA GLY A 68 6.60 3.91 -0.74
C GLY A 68 5.23 4.01 -1.43
N LEU A 69 4.28 4.72 -0.82
CA LEU A 69 3.05 5.21 -1.44
C LEU A 69 3.35 6.50 -2.20
N GLN A 70 2.83 6.61 -3.41
CA GLN A 70 2.75 7.82 -4.20
C GLN A 70 1.42 8.50 -3.89
N ILE A 71 1.43 9.79 -3.63
CA ILE A 71 0.25 10.55 -3.28
C ILE A 71 0.11 11.68 -4.28
N GLN A 72 -1.07 11.80 -4.88
CA GLN A 72 -1.42 12.86 -5.80
C GLN A 72 -2.65 13.56 -5.26
N GLN A 73 -2.51 14.84 -4.99
CA GLN A 73 -3.61 15.68 -4.56
C GLN A 73 -4.06 16.51 -5.76
N SER A 74 -5.38 16.56 -5.98
CA SER A 74 -6.02 17.42 -6.97
C SER A 74 -7.30 17.98 -6.38
N GLU A 75 -7.95 18.93 -7.06
CA GLU A 75 -9.27 19.46 -6.66
C GLU A 75 -10.35 18.37 -6.55
N GLU A 76 -10.15 17.22 -7.21
CA GLU A 76 -11.07 16.08 -7.18
C GLU A 76 -10.86 15.17 -5.95
N GLY A 77 -9.73 15.31 -5.25
CA GLY A 77 -9.42 14.55 -4.06
C GLY A 77 -7.95 14.13 -3.96
N THR A 78 -7.68 13.23 -3.01
CA THR A 78 -6.34 12.64 -2.80
C THR A 78 -6.32 11.21 -3.32
N PHE A 79 -5.43 10.94 -4.26
CA PHE A 79 -5.22 9.63 -4.87
C PHE A 79 -3.91 9.00 -4.38
N ILE A 80 -3.96 7.71 -4.06
CA ILE A 80 -2.81 6.96 -3.57
C ILE A 80 -2.44 5.87 -4.59
N PHE A 81 -1.19 5.89 -5.06
CA PHE A 81 -0.64 4.94 -6.01
C PHE A 81 0.54 4.16 -5.42
N GLN A 82 0.79 2.96 -5.94
CA GLN A 82 1.95 2.13 -5.58
C GLN A 82 2.64 1.58 -6.84
N THR A 83 2.66 2.35 -7.93
CA THR A 83 3.11 1.89 -9.25
C THR A 83 4.56 1.42 -9.25
N LYS A 84 5.45 2.11 -8.52
CA LYS A 84 6.85 1.70 -8.37
C LYS A 84 6.97 0.36 -7.63
N TYR A 85 6.33 0.27 -6.46
CA TYR A 85 6.34 -0.94 -5.63
C TYR A 85 5.76 -2.15 -6.38
N THR A 86 4.65 -1.93 -7.08
CA THR A 86 4.02 -2.88 -8.00
C THR A 86 5.01 -3.47 -9.00
N LYS A 87 5.76 -2.62 -9.71
CA LYS A 87 6.72 -3.05 -10.74
C LYS A 87 7.85 -3.87 -10.12
N GLU A 88 8.36 -3.44 -8.98
CA GLU A 88 9.40 -4.16 -8.23
C GLU A 88 8.91 -5.52 -7.72
N LEU A 89 7.66 -5.60 -7.23
CA LEU A 89 7.04 -6.84 -6.76
C LEU A 89 6.84 -7.85 -7.90
N ILE A 90 6.39 -7.38 -9.07
CA ILE A 90 6.23 -8.22 -10.26
C ILE A 90 7.59 -8.77 -10.71
N LYS A 91 8.64 -7.95 -10.67
CA LYS A 91 10.01 -8.36 -10.99
C LYS A 91 10.54 -9.38 -9.98
N LYS A 92 10.37 -9.12 -8.68
CA LYS A 92 10.83 -10.00 -7.58
C LYS A 92 10.12 -11.36 -7.57
N SER A 93 8.85 -11.40 -7.98
CA SER A 93 8.07 -12.63 -8.08
C SER A 93 8.34 -13.44 -9.36
N GLY A 94 9.17 -12.92 -10.27
CA GLY A 94 9.46 -13.57 -11.56
C GLY A 94 8.25 -13.56 -12.51
N MET A 95 7.36 -12.58 -12.35
CA MET A 95 6.10 -12.47 -13.09
C MET A 95 6.12 -11.34 -14.12
N SER A 96 7.29 -10.94 -14.62
CA SER A 96 7.43 -9.84 -15.58
C SER A 96 6.66 -10.06 -16.90
N ASN A 97 6.54 -11.32 -17.34
CA ASN A 97 5.87 -11.68 -18.60
C ASN A 97 4.39 -12.08 -18.37
N ALA A 98 3.85 -11.69 -17.23
CA ALA A 98 2.64 -12.30 -16.75
C ALA A 98 1.38 -11.64 -17.32
N LYS A 99 0.45 -12.46 -17.84
CA LYS A 99 -0.76 -11.91 -18.43
C LYS A 99 -1.69 -11.37 -17.36
N ALA A 100 -2.09 -10.16 -17.63
CA ALA A 100 -3.06 -9.39 -16.91
C ALA A 100 -4.44 -10.11 -16.87
N ILE A 101 -5.04 -10.30 -15.68
CA ILE A 101 -6.38 -10.88 -15.53
C ILE A 101 -7.26 -10.01 -14.64
N GLY A 102 -8.44 -9.68 -15.16
CA GLY A 102 -9.44 -8.84 -14.52
C GLY A 102 -10.28 -9.52 -13.43
N THR A 103 -10.23 -10.85 -13.30
CA THR A 103 -11.14 -11.56 -12.40
C THR A 103 -10.45 -11.92 -11.09
N PRO A 104 -10.86 -11.34 -9.94
CA PRO A 104 -10.40 -11.77 -8.62
C PRO A 104 -10.78 -13.21 -8.31
N MET A 105 -10.22 -13.77 -7.24
CA MET A 105 -10.61 -15.09 -6.74
C MET A 105 -12.11 -15.07 -6.40
N PHE A 106 -12.86 -16.02 -6.96
CA PHE A 106 -14.29 -16.09 -6.72
C PHE A 106 -14.56 -16.47 -5.24
N PRO A 107 -15.54 -15.86 -4.55
CA PRO A 107 -15.75 -16.09 -3.12
C PRO A 107 -15.95 -17.56 -2.72
N THR A 108 -16.55 -18.36 -3.60
CA THR A 108 -16.78 -19.80 -3.37
C THR A 108 -15.57 -20.68 -3.71
N THR A 109 -14.43 -20.11 -4.12
CA THR A 109 -13.20 -20.87 -4.36
C THR A 109 -12.73 -21.44 -3.03
N ASN A 110 -12.89 -22.74 -2.79
CA ASN A 110 -12.38 -23.38 -1.59
C ASN A 110 -10.85 -23.48 -1.66
N LEU A 111 -10.19 -23.05 -0.58
CA LEU A 111 -8.76 -23.19 -0.37
C LEU A 111 -8.65 -23.84 1.00
N ASP A 112 -8.38 -25.14 1.01
CA ASP A 112 -8.35 -25.99 2.19
C ASP A 112 -6.92 -26.49 2.44
N LYS A 113 -6.70 -27.10 3.61
CA LYS A 113 -5.42 -27.72 3.94
C LYS A 113 -5.12 -28.83 2.92
N ASP A 114 -3.97 -28.73 2.27
CA ASP A 114 -3.49 -29.73 1.33
C ASP A 114 -2.50 -30.68 1.99
N GLU A 115 -3.02 -31.71 2.66
CA GLU A 115 -2.20 -32.68 3.41
C GLU A 115 -1.30 -33.55 2.50
N LYS A 116 -1.59 -33.60 1.20
CA LYS A 116 -0.84 -34.38 0.21
C LYS A 116 0.06 -33.51 -0.67
N GLY A 117 0.01 -32.19 -0.50
CA GLY A 117 0.75 -31.23 -1.30
C GLY A 117 2.23 -31.22 -0.96
N ASN A 118 3.04 -30.74 -1.91
CA ASN A 118 4.45 -30.50 -1.65
C ASN A 118 4.59 -29.28 -0.73
N PRO A 119 5.39 -29.35 0.34
CA PRO A 119 5.63 -28.22 1.22
C PRO A 119 6.35 -27.10 0.47
N VAL A 120 6.00 -25.86 0.80
CA VAL A 120 6.65 -24.65 0.28
C VAL A 120 7.48 -24.04 1.40
N ASP A 121 8.61 -23.43 1.04
CA ASP A 121 9.42 -22.65 1.98
C ASP A 121 8.58 -21.53 2.63
N GLU A 122 8.43 -21.64 3.95
CA GLU A 122 7.68 -20.70 4.80
C GLU A 122 8.20 -19.28 4.68
N ILE A 123 9.52 -19.07 4.67
CA ILE A 123 10.12 -17.72 4.60
C ILE A 123 9.75 -17.06 3.28
N LYS A 124 9.84 -17.82 2.18
CA LYS A 124 9.47 -17.36 0.85
C LYS A 124 7.97 -17.07 0.75
N TYR A 125 7.13 -17.91 1.33
CA TYR A 125 5.68 -17.72 1.34
C TYR A 125 5.27 -16.50 2.17
N HIS A 126 5.82 -16.36 3.39
CA HIS A 126 5.64 -15.21 4.28
C HIS A 126 6.03 -13.90 3.58
N GLY A 127 7.22 -13.85 2.96
CA GLY A 127 7.67 -12.67 2.24
C GLY A 127 6.73 -12.29 1.08
N MET A 128 6.15 -13.28 0.39
CA MET A 128 5.20 -13.04 -0.69
C MET A 128 3.85 -12.51 -0.17
N ILE A 129 3.30 -13.13 0.87
CA ILE A 129 2.05 -12.67 1.50
C ILE A 129 2.22 -11.26 2.07
N GLY A 130 3.30 -10.99 2.80
CA GLY A 130 3.59 -9.66 3.34
C GLY A 130 3.69 -8.59 2.25
N SER A 131 4.35 -8.90 1.13
CA SER A 131 4.43 -7.98 0.00
C SER A 131 3.07 -7.70 -0.66
N LEU A 132 2.21 -8.72 -0.73
CA LEU A 132 0.87 -8.57 -1.29
C LEU A 132 -0.11 -7.90 -0.32
N LEU A 133 0.07 -8.06 0.99
CA LEU A 133 -0.69 -7.35 2.01
C LEU A 133 -0.41 -5.86 1.95
N TYR A 134 0.86 -5.46 1.79
CA TYR A 134 1.23 -4.06 1.64
C TYR A 134 0.59 -3.40 0.40
N LEU A 135 0.35 -4.19 -0.64
CA LEU A 135 -0.31 -3.75 -1.86
C LEU A 135 -1.82 -3.52 -1.71
N ILE A 136 -2.49 -4.17 -0.75
CA ILE A 136 -3.94 -4.00 -0.51
C ILE A 136 -4.28 -2.54 -0.23
N ALA A 137 -3.37 -1.77 0.36
CA ALA A 137 -3.54 -0.36 0.68
C ALA A 137 -3.98 0.49 -0.55
N SER A 138 -3.47 0.17 -1.75
CA SER A 138 -3.87 0.84 -2.99
C SER A 138 -4.81 0.00 -3.86
N ARG A 139 -4.94 -1.30 -3.58
CA ARG A 139 -5.66 -2.27 -4.44
C ARG A 139 -6.60 -3.16 -3.61
N PRO A 140 -7.75 -2.65 -3.14
CA PRO A 140 -8.64 -3.41 -2.27
C PRO A 140 -9.25 -4.66 -2.94
N TYR A 141 -9.31 -4.70 -4.28
CA TYR A 141 -9.90 -5.83 -5.03
C TYR A 141 -9.14 -7.16 -4.88
N ILE A 142 -7.85 -7.15 -4.52
CA ILE A 142 -7.11 -8.40 -4.23
C ILE A 142 -7.23 -8.85 -2.77
N MET A 143 -7.79 -8.02 -1.88
CA MET A 143 -7.80 -8.24 -0.43
C MET A 143 -8.35 -9.61 -0.06
N PHE A 144 -9.51 -9.98 -0.60
CA PHE A 144 -10.16 -11.27 -0.29
C PHE A 144 -9.24 -12.46 -0.56
N LYS A 145 -8.59 -12.46 -1.73
CA LYS A 145 -7.67 -13.52 -2.16
C LYS A 145 -6.47 -13.62 -1.22
N ILE A 146 -5.82 -12.49 -0.94
CA ILE A 146 -4.59 -12.45 -0.13
C ILE A 146 -4.89 -12.82 1.32
N CYS A 147 -5.96 -12.27 1.91
CA CYS A 147 -6.36 -12.61 3.27
C CYS A 147 -6.73 -14.09 3.43
N LYS A 148 -7.32 -14.71 2.39
CA LYS A 148 -7.59 -16.16 2.40
C LYS A 148 -6.30 -16.99 2.35
N CYS A 149 -5.35 -16.61 1.50
CA CYS A 149 -4.05 -17.28 1.40
C CYS A 149 -3.18 -17.10 2.65
N ALA A 150 -3.26 -15.93 3.30
CA ALA A 150 -2.50 -15.60 4.51
C ALA A 150 -2.76 -16.54 5.69
N ARG A 151 -3.84 -17.34 5.65
CA ARG A 151 -4.17 -18.35 6.68
C ARG A 151 -3.23 -19.56 6.67
N PHE A 152 -2.50 -19.78 5.59
CA PHE A 152 -1.63 -20.95 5.39
C PHE A 152 -0.14 -20.63 5.58
N GLN A 153 0.15 -19.59 6.37
CA GLN A 153 1.51 -19.08 6.60
C GLN A 153 2.41 -20.07 7.36
N SER A 154 1.87 -20.80 8.34
CA SER A 154 2.63 -21.77 9.14
C SER A 154 2.88 -23.12 8.49
N ALA A 155 2.17 -23.45 7.41
CA ALA A 155 2.31 -24.71 6.67
C ALA A 155 1.86 -24.53 5.21
N PRO A 156 2.58 -23.71 4.41
CA PRO A 156 2.20 -23.45 3.04
C PRO A 156 2.53 -24.66 2.16
N MET A 157 1.62 -24.95 1.23
CA MET A 157 1.71 -26.05 0.28
C MET A 157 1.69 -25.49 -1.13
N GLU A 158 2.08 -26.29 -2.12
CA GLU A 158 2.15 -25.87 -3.52
C GLU A 158 0.80 -25.37 -4.07
N SER A 159 -0.31 -25.95 -3.60
CA SER A 159 -1.67 -25.48 -3.87
C SER A 159 -1.91 -24.06 -3.34
N HIS A 160 -1.45 -23.74 -2.12
CA HIS A 160 -1.53 -22.39 -1.55
C HIS A 160 -0.67 -21.39 -2.33
N LEU A 161 0.55 -21.77 -2.75
CA LEU A 161 1.42 -20.91 -3.58
C LEU A 161 0.82 -20.66 -4.97
N THR A 162 0.20 -21.69 -5.55
CA THR A 162 -0.52 -21.60 -6.83
C THR A 162 -1.74 -20.71 -6.70
N ALA A 163 -2.46 -20.76 -5.57
CA ALA A 163 -3.57 -19.85 -5.32
C ALA A 163 -3.09 -18.38 -5.31
N VAL A 164 -1.96 -18.07 -4.68
CA VAL A 164 -1.38 -16.72 -4.64
C VAL A 164 -0.95 -16.23 -6.03
N THR A 165 -0.19 -17.04 -6.77
CA THR A 165 0.45 -16.64 -8.05
C THR A 165 -0.35 -16.97 -9.31
N ARG A 166 -1.44 -17.74 -9.17
CA ARG A 166 -2.31 -18.29 -10.22
C ARG A 166 -1.62 -18.53 -11.56
N LYS A 167 -0.64 -19.44 -11.60
CA LYS A 167 -0.09 -19.94 -12.87
C LYS A 167 -1.18 -20.73 -13.62
N THR A 168 -1.91 -20.09 -14.53
CA THR A 168 -2.56 -20.86 -15.61
C THR A 168 -1.44 -21.46 -16.48
N GLY A 169 -1.61 -22.64 -17.08
CA GLY A 169 -0.58 -23.37 -17.85
C GLY A 169 0.06 -22.65 -19.07
N LYS A 170 -0.07 -21.33 -19.17
CA LYS A 170 0.71 -20.42 -20.03
C LYS A 170 1.14 -19.21 -19.19
N ALA A 171 2.45 -19.10 -18.96
CA ALA A 171 3.18 -18.04 -18.23
C ALA A 171 2.68 -17.76 -16.78
N PRO A 172 3.54 -17.22 -15.89
CA PRO A 172 3.07 -16.69 -14.60
C PRO A 172 1.97 -15.64 -14.84
N VAL A 173 1.03 -15.43 -13.93
CA VAL A 173 -0.09 -14.48 -14.12
C VAL A 173 -0.17 -13.54 -12.92
N ALA A 174 0.45 -12.37 -13.02
CA ALA A 174 0.22 -11.28 -12.10
C ALA A 174 -1.10 -10.63 -12.53
N CYS A 175 -1.81 -10.00 -11.62
CA CYS A 175 -3.13 -9.44 -11.91
C CYS A 175 -3.06 -8.20 -12.86
N VAL A 176 -2.06 -8.06 -13.75
CA VAL A 176 -1.53 -6.85 -14.43
C VAL A 176 -2.56 -5.88 -15.07
N ASN A 177 -3.83 -6.25 -15.26
CA ASN A 177 -4.81 -5.44 -16.02
C ASN A 177 -5.36 -4.25 -15.23
N TYR A 178 -5.15 -4.25 -13.92
CA TYR A 178 -5.48 -3.12 -13.05
C TYR A 178 -4.23 -2.34 -12.63
N TRP A 179 -3.07 -2.56 -13.27
CA TRP A 179 -1.78 -2.10 -12.76
C TRP A 179 -1.22 -0.86 -13.45
N GLU A 180 -1.91 -0.39 -14.50
CA GLU A 180 -1.49 0.75 -15.31
C GLU A 180 -2.47 1.93 -15.31
N ASN A 181 -3.67 1.81 -14.74
CA ASN A 181 -4.62 2.94 -14.62
C ASN A 181 -5.27 3.01 -13.22
N PRO A 182 -5.56 4.23 -12.71
CA PRO A 182 -6.25 4.47 -11.44
C PRO A 182 -7.55 3.68 -11.29
#